data_AF-A0A6C0M1H5-F1
#
_entry.id   AF-A0A6C0M1H5-F1
#
_cell.length_a   1.000
_cell.length_b   1.000
_cell.length_c   1.000
_cell.angle_alpha   90.00
_cell.angle_beta   90.00
_cell.angle_gamma   90.00
#
_symmetry.space_group_name_H-M   'P 1'
#
loop_
_entity.id
_entity.type
_entity.pdbx_description
1 polymer ?
#
loop_
_entity_poly.entity_id
_entity_poly.type
_entity_poly.pdbx_seq_one_letter_code
_entity_poly.pdbx_strand_id
1 'polypeptide(L)'
;MNPSQFTRNLDELLSLARQKHNLVHHLKKNYRENVHYVETKTKTVNLPKKNGGQNKITFMLTEEAFEIFKNSFNMRNRYIVDVTQEVKIVKFAMCIENQTIGFIANAYSNVLNVKRQHVMGKYRVDLYFVDHKLVVECDENGHEDRDPLQEQIRENYLKEAGNKLIRFNPNATGFDLSNVLREINAVLLAPRPN
;
A
#
# COMPACT_ATOMS: atom_id res chain seq x y z
N MET A 1 -7.82 12.64 -24.44
CA MET A 1 -8.53 12.33 -23.18
C MET A 1 -10.01 12.55 -23.42
N ASN A 2 -10.87 11.53 -23.25
CA ASN A 2 -12.31 11.70 -23.47
C ASN A 2 -12.97 12.07 -22.14
N PRO A 3 -13.41 13.33 -21.92
CA PRO A 3 -13.93 13.78 -20.62
C PRO A 3 -15.22 13.05 -20.21
N SER A 4 -15.93 12.42 -21.16
CA SER A 4 -17.19 11.74 -20.94
C SER A 4 -17.09 10.46 -20.10
N GLN A 5 -15.88 9.95 -19.82
CA GLN A 5 -15.68 8.70 -19.09
C GLN A 5 -15.71 8.85 -17.55
N PHE A 6 -15.61 10.06 -17.01
CA PHE A 6 -15.56 10.32 -15.56
C PHE A 6 -16.93 10.78 -15.03
N THR A 7 -17.79 9.81 -14.71
CA THR A 7 -19.22 10.04 -14.44
C THR A 7 -19.59 10.02 -12.96
N ARG A 8 -18.77 9.43 -12.09
CA ARG A 8 -19.11 9.18 -10.68
C ARG A 8 -18.35 10.10 -9.74
N ASN A 9 -19.02 10.68 -8.75
CA ASN A 9 -18.40 11.59 -7.80
C ASN A 9 -17.93 10.82 -6.55
N LEU A 10 -16.67 10.99 -6.14
CA LEU A 10 -16.14 10.39 -4.91
C LEU A 10 -16.98 10.72 -3.67
N ASP A 11 -17.62 11.89 -3.66
CA ASP A 11 -18.45 12.35 -2.53
C ASP A 11 -19.71 11.48 -2.33
N GLU A 12 -20.12 10.69 -3.33
CA GLU A 12 -21.16 9.66 -3.17
C GLU A 12 -20.76 8.59 -2.14
N LEU A 13 -19.46 8.42 -1.89
CA LEU A 13 -18.90 7.44 -0.96
C LEU A 13 -18.54 8.02 0.41
N LEU A 14 -18.99 9.24 0.74
CA LEU A 14 -18.73 9.86 2.04
C LEU A 14 -19.21 9.02 3.23
N SER A 15 -20.24 8.18 3.04
CA SER A 15 -20.71 7.25 4.07
C SER A 15 -19.69 6.17 4.43
N LEU A 16 -18.72 5.86 3.55
CA LEU A 16 -17.71 4.84 3.80
C LEU A 16 -16.58 5.31 4.75
N ALA A 17 -16.41 6.63 4.95
CA ALA A 17 -15.32 7.18 5.73
C ALA A 17 -15.78 8.25 6.73
N ARG A 18 -15.12 8.31 7.89
CA ARG A 18 -15.39 9.37 8.90
C ARG A 18 -15.16 10.79 8.36
N GLN A 19 -14.24 10.94 7.40
CA GLN A 19 -13.89 12.23 6.78
C GLN A 19 -13.48 12.04 5.33
N LYS A 20 -13.84 12.98 4.46
CA LYS A 20 -13.51 13.01 3.01
C LYS A 20 -12.02 12.81 2.74
N HIS A 21 -11.14 13.37 3.57
CA HIS A 21 -9.68 13.27 3.38
C HIS A 21 -9.19 11.81 3.34
N ASN A 22 -9.86 10.88 4.04
CA ASN A 22 -9.49 9.47 4.04
C ASN A 22 -9.78 8.82 2.68
N LEU A 23 -10.93 9.15 2.07
CA LEU A 23 -11.28 8.68 0.73
C LEU A 23 -10.29 9.23 -0.29
N VAL A 24 -9.99 10.53 -0.21
CA VAL A 24 -9.03 11.20 -1.11
C VAL A 24 -7.63 10.59 -0.97
N HIS A 25 -7.16 10.35 0.25
CA HIS A 25 -5.87 9.70 0.48
C HIS A 25 -5.83 8.29 -0.11
N HIS A 26 -6.87 7.48 0.09
CA HIS A 26 -6.97 6.15 -0.53
C HIS A 26 -7.01 6.22 -2.06
N LEU A 27 -7.75 7.19 -2.63
CA LEU A 27 -7.86 7.37 -4.08
C LEU A 27 -6.50 7.69 -4.67
N LYS A 28 -5.82 8.72 -4.13
CA LYS A 28 -4.51 9.16 -4.63
C LYS A 28 -3.42 8.10 -4.46
N LYS A 29 -3.52 7.26 -3.41
CA LYS A 29 -2.57 6.17 -3.18
C LYS A 29 -2.73 5.02 -4.17
N ASN A 30 -3.96 4.67 -4.56
CA ASN A 30 -4.25 3.42 -5.27
C ASN A 30 -4.65 3.59 -6.74
N TYR A 31 -4.95 4.82 -7.17
CA TYR A 31 -5.47 5.10 -8.50
C TYR A 31 -4.66 6.20 -9.17
N ARG A 32 -4.60 6.15 -10.50
CA ARG A 32 -3.89 7.13 -11.34
C ARG A 32 -4.82 8.23 -11.83
N GLU A 33 -4.44 9.49 -11.61
CA GLU A 33 -5.11 10.66 -12.19
C GLU A 33 -5.05 10.60 -13.73
N ASN A 34 -6.07 11.13 -14.39
CA ASN A 34 -6.29 11.09 -15.84
C ASN A 34 -6.56 9.70 -16.44
N VAL A 35 -6.45 8.63 -15.64
CA VAL A 35 -6.80 7.26 -16.03
C VAL A 35 -8.06 6.81 -15.30
N HIS A 36 -8.05 6.88 -13.97
CA HIS A 36 -9.13 6.37 -13.12
C HIS A 36 -9.98 7.48 -12.52
N TYR A 37 -9.39 8.65 -12.29
CA TYR A 37 -10.08 9.82 -11.78
C TYR A 37 -9.52 11.12 -12.35
N VAL A 38 -10.29 12.20 -12.23
CA VAL A 38 -9.87 13.58 -12.51
C VAL A 38 -10.27 14.52 -11.38
N GLU A 39 -9.44 15.54 -11.13
CA GLU A 39 -9.74 16.59 -10.15
C GLU A 39 -10.42 17.78 -10.82
N THR A 40 -11.57 18.19 -10.27
CA THR A 40 -12.28 19.40 -10.71
C THR A 40 -12.40 20.37 -9.55
N LYS A 41 -11.91 21.61 -9.73
CA LYS A 41 -12.13 22.68 -8.75
C LYS A 41 -13.59 23.13 -8.82
N THR A 42 -14.30 23.01 -7.70
CA THR A 42 -15.69 23.43 -7.60
C THR A 42 -15.73 24.96 -7.57
N LYS A 43 -16.38 25.59 -8.56
CA LYS A 43 -16.73 27.02 -8.48
C LYS A 43 -17.78 27.19 -7.39
N THR A 44 -17.37 27.56 -6.18
CA THR A 44 -18.33 27.87 -5.10
C THR A 44 -19.16 29.09 -5.47
N VAL A 45 -20.45 28.88 -5.76
CA VAL A 45 -21.47 29.90 -5.58
C VAL A 45 -21.76 29.98 -4.08
N ASN A 46 -21.37 31.11 -3.47
CA ASN A 46 -21.82 31.63 -2.17
C ASN A 46 -22.05 30.64 -1.01
N LEU A 47 -20.98 30.10 -0.43
CA LEU A 47 -21.02 29.50 0.92
C LEU A 47 -19.86 30.03 1.79
N PRO A 48 -20.08 30.29 3.10
CA PRO A 48 -19.12 30.96 3.97
C PRO A 48 -17.82 30.15 4.12
N LYS A 49 -16.69 30.87 4.20
CA LYS A 49 -15.33 30.32 4.30
C LYS A 49 -15.22 29.36 5.49
N LYS A 50 -15.11 28.06 5.22
CA LYS A 50 -14.59 27.06 6.16
C LYS A 50 -13.19 26.62 5.73
N ASN A 51 -12.30 26.47 6.71
CA ASN A 51 -10.91 26.03 6.54
C ASN A 51 -10.87 24.54 6.18
N GLY A 52 -10.96 24.23 4.88
CA GLY A 52 -10.89 22.85 4.37
C GLY A 52 -10.69 22.84 2.86
N GLY A 53 -9.44 22.96 2.40
CA GLY A 53 -9.10 23.06 0.97
C GLY A 53 -9.60 21.87 0.14
N GLN A 54 -9.60 20.66 0.71
CA GLN A 54 -10.09 19.44 0.04
C GLN A 54 -11.61 19.42 -0.20
N ASN A 55 -12.40 20.18 0.57
CA ASN A 55 -13.85 20.30 0.33
C ASN A 55 -14.18 21.10 -0.92
N LYS A 56 -13.20 21.79 -1.52
CA LYS A 56 -13.36 22.57 -2.75
C LYS A 56 -13.02 21.78 -4.02
N ILE A 57 -12.41 20.61 -3.88
CA ILE A 57 -12.02 19.74 -4.98
C ILE A 57 -13.03 18.59 -5.07
N THR A 58 -13.59 18.43 -6.27
CA THR A 58 -14.43 17.29 -6.63
C THR A 58 -13.57 16.30 -7.39
N PHE A 59 -13.66 15.02 -7.01
CA PHE A 59 -12.95 13.93 -7.66
C PHE A 59 -13.97 13.13 -8.47
N MET A 60 -13.83 13.15 -9.79
CA MET A 60 -14.70 12.39 -10.69
C MET A 60 -13.98 11.12 -11.14
N LEU A 61 -14.57 9.96 -10.89
CA LEU A 61 -14.03 8.65 -11.21
C LEU A 61 -14.75 8.09 -12.45
N THR A 62 -14.08 7.18 -13.16
CA THR A 62 -14.77 6.30 -14.11
C THR A 62 -15.71 5.36 -13.37
N GLU A 63 -16.74 4.85 -14.05
CA GLU A 63 -17.68 3.88 -13.48
C GLU A 63 -16.96 2.66 -12.88
N GLU A 64 -15.99 2.12 -13.63
CA GLU A 64 -15.17 1.00 -13.20
C GLU A 64 -14.33 1.35 -11.95
N ALA A 65 -13.63 2.48 -11.95
CA ALA A 65 -12.82 2.89 -10.81
C ALA A 65 -13.67 3.16 -9.56
N PHE A 66 -14.88 3.69 -9.72
CA PHE A 66 -15.80 3.96 -8.63
C PHE A 66 -16.27 2.67 -7.94
N GLU A 67 -16.73 1.68 -8.71
CA GLU A 67 -17.19 0.41 -8.14
C GLU A 67 -16.05 -0.36 -7.47
N ILE A 68 -14.84 -0.34 -8.06
CA ILE A 68 -13.65 -0.93 -7.44
C ILE A 68 -13.32 -0.22 -6.13
N PHE A 69 -13.31 1.12 -6.12
CA PHE A 69 -13.01 1.92 -4.94
C PHE A 69 -13.99 1.64 -3.80
N LYS A 70 -15.30 1.65 -4.11
CA LYS A 70 -16.36 1.37 -3.15
C LYS A 70 -16.16 0.02 -2.47
N ASN A 71 -15.77 -1.00 -3.24
CA ASN A 71 -15.55 -2.35 -2.76
C ASN A 71 -14.20 -2.49 -2.02
N SER A 72 -13.15 -1.75 -2.40
CA SER A 72 -11.81 -1.86 -1.81
C SER A 72 -11.61 -1.02 -0.53
N PHE A 73 -12.33 0.10 -0.38
CA PHE A 73 -12.05 1.10 0.67
C PHE A 73 -12.15 0.55 2.11
N ASN A 74 -13.11 -0.35 2.37
CA ASN A 74 -13.34 -0.94 3.70
C ASN A 74 -12.78 -2.37 3.86
N MET A 75 -12.14 -2.92 2.83
CA MET A 75 -11.51 -4.24 2.87
C MET A 75 -10.16 -4.17 3.60
N ARG A 76 -10.18 -3.80 4.88
CA ARG A 76 -9.04 -4.00 5.77
C ARG A 76 -9.07 -5.45 6.25
N ASN A 77 -8.22 -6.28 5.66
CA ASN A 77 -7.94 -7.66 6.06
C ASN A 77 -9.13 -8.63 6.00
N ARG A 78 -9.33 -9.26 4.85
CA ARG A 78 -9.77 -10.65 4.82
C ARG A 78 -9.22 -11.32 3.57
N TYR A 79 -8.42 -12.34 3.79
CA TYR A 79 -8.06 -13.32 2.76
C TYR A 79 -9.33 -13.75 2.03
N ILE A 80 -9.29 -13.70 0.70
CA ILE A 80 -10.31 -14.34 -0.12
C ILE A 80 -10.00 -15.83 -0.07
N VAL A 81 -10.59 -16.52 0.91
CA VAL A 81 -10.89 -17.94 0.83
C VAL A 81 -12.40 -18.02 0.66
N ASP A 82 -12.85 -17.87 -0.59
CA ASP A 82 -13.71 -18.86 -1.23
C ASP A 82 -13.91 -18.44 -2.69
N VAL A 83 -13.42 -19.31 -3.57
CA VAL A 83 -13.66 -19.28 -4.99
C VAL A 83 -15.10 -19.76 -5.21
N THR A 84 -16.02 -18.85 -5.52
CA THR A 84 -17.34 -19.22 -6.02
C THR A 84 -17.38 -19.07 -7.53
N GLN A 85 -17.96 -20.06 -8.21
CA GLN A 85 -17.87 -20.41 -9.64
C GLN A 85 -18.39 -19.37 -10.67
N GLU A 86 -18.55 -18.11 -10.29
CA GLU A 86 -18.81 -17.03 -11.23
C GLU A 86 -17.73 -15.97 -11.03
N VAL A 87 -16.65 -16.05 -11.82
CA VAL A 87 -15.57 -15.07 -11.79
C VAL A 87 -16.08 -13.76 -12.38
N LYS A 88 -16.84 -13.00 -11.58
CA LYS A 88 -16.76 -11.54 -11.64
C LYS A 88 -15.37 -11.22 -11.11
N ILE A 89 -14.44 -10.93 -12.02
CA ILE A 89 -13.14 -10.39 -11.68
C ILE A 89 -13.39 -9.11 -10.89
N VAL A 90 -13.42 -9.19 -9.56
CA VAL A 90 -13.41 -8.01 -8.71
C VAL A 90 -11.96 -7.52 -8.76
N LYS A 91 -11.67 -6.66 -9.73
CA LYS A 91 -10.41 -5.92 -9.76
C LYS A 91 -10.39 -5.12 -8.47
N PHE A 92 -9.56 -5.47 -7.49
CA PHE A 92 -9.37 -4.65 -6.30
C PHE A 92 -8.09 -3.83 -6.49
N ALA A 93 -8.17 -2.51 -6.28
CA ALA A 93 -6.96 -1.71 -6.10
C ALA A 93 -6.48 -1.90 -4.66
N MET A 94 -5.65 -2.90 -4.39
CA MET A 94 -4.91 -2.96 -3.11
C MET A 94 -3.46 -2.52 -3.34
N CYS A 95 -2.88 -1.78 -2.39
CA CYS A 95 -1.47 -1.42 -2.44
C CYS A 95 -0.61 -2.68 -2.55
N ILE A 96 0.31 -2.69 -3.52
CA ILE A 96 1.11 -3.86 -3.88
C ILE A 96 2.00 -4.26 -2.68
N GLU A 97 2.53 -3.29 -1.94
CA GLU A 97 3.22 -3.46 -0.66
C GLU A 97 2.40 -4.29 0.31
N ASN A 98 1.17 -3.87 0.61
CA ASN A 98 0.34 -4.57 1.59
C ASN A 98 0.00 -6.00 1.16
N GLN A 99 -0.18 -6.23 -0.14
CA GLN A 99 -0.43 -7.57 -0.67
C GLN A 99 0.80 -8.47 -0.51
N THR A 100 1.95 -8.01 -1.00
CA THR A 100 3.21 -8.78 -0.99
C THR A 100 3.71 -9.02 0.43
N ILE A 101 3.77 -7.99 1.27
CA ILE A 101 4.13 -8.11 2.68
C ILE A 101 3.12 -8.98 3.43
N GLY A 102 1.82 -8.82 3.17
CA GLY A 102 0.77 -9.64 3.76
C GLY A 102 0.95 -11.12 3.41
N PHE A 103 1.21 -11.41 2.13
CA PHE A 103 1.48 -12.77 1.66
C PHE A 103 2.68 -13.39 2.37
N ILE A 104 3.81 -12.69 2.40
CA ILE A 104 5.02 -13.17 3.07
C ILE A 104 4.72 -13.41 4.56
N ALA A 105 4.06 -12.48 5.24
CA ALA A 105 3.74 -12.63 6.66
C ALA A 105 2.96 -13.92 6.94
N ASN A 106 1.94 -14.25 6.16
CA ASN A 106 1.16 -15.48 6.40
C ASN A 106 1.92 -16.75 6.10
N ALA A 107 2.83 -16.72 5.12
CA ALA A 107 3.64 -17.89 4.79
C ALA A 107 4.46 -18.38 6.00
N TYR A 108 4.77 -17.47 6.94
CA TYR A 108 5.62 -17.77 8.09
C TYR A 108 4.95 -17.57 9.46
N SER A 109 3.81 -16.87 9.57
CA SER A 109 3.25 -16.44 10.87
C SER A 109 2.85 -17.57 11.82
N ASN A 110 2.58 -18.78 11.29
CA ASN A 110 2.21 -19.94 12.12
C ASN A 110 3.44 -20.69 12.66
N VAL A 111 4.62 -20.42 12.12
CA VAL A 111 5.86 -21.16 12.44
C VAL A 111 6.96 -20.27 13.02
N LEU A 112 6.93 -18.96 12.74
CA LEU A 112 7.94 -18.00 13.14
C LEU A 112 7.31 -16.77 13.79
N ASN A 113 8.06 -16.12 14.67
CA ASN A 113 7.68 -14.84 15.27
C ASN A 113 7.86 -13.70 14.25
N VAL A 114 6.78 -13.39 13.53
CA VAL A 114 6.75 -12.37 12.47
C VAL A 114 5.87 -11.20 12.89
N LYS A 115 6.38 -9.97 12.75
CA LYS A 115 5.67 -8.72 13.07
C LYS A 115 5.60 -7.81 11.86
N ARG A 116 4.39 -7.42 11.45
CA ARG A 116 4.18 -6.37 10.45
C ARG A 116 4.30 -4.98 11.08
N GLN A 117 4.74 -3.99 10.31
CA GLN A 117 4.82 -2.58 10.70
C GLN A 117 5.53 -2.39 12.06
N HIS A 118 6.62 -3.12 12.28
CA HIS A 118 7.33 -3.12 13.54
C HIS A 118 8.11 -1.82 13.74
N VAL A 119 8.06 -1.26 14.95
CA VAL A 119 8.75 -0.01 15.29
C VAL A 119 10.11 -0.33 15.89
N MET A 120 11.17 0.21 15.29
CA MET A 120 12.57 0.10 15.73
C MET A 120 13.15 1.51 15.91
N GLY A 121 13.26 1.93 17.16
CA GLY A 121 13.62 3.31 17.50
C GLY A 121 12.61 4.29 16.91
N LYS A 122 13.08 5.21 16.05
CA LYS A 122 12.23 6.18 15.34
C LYS A 122 11.69 5.68 14.00
N TYR A 123 12.10 4.49 13.56
CA TYR A 123 11.75 3.95 12.25
C TYR A 123 10.67 2.87 12.37
N ARG A 124 9.93 2.66 11.27
CA ARG A 124 8.96 1.59 11.12
C ARG A 124 9.37 0.76 9.92
N VAL A 125 9.44 -0.55 10.11
CA VAL A 125 9.77 -1.52 9.07
C VAL A 125 8.54 -2.34 8.68
N ASP A 126 8.42 -2.75 7.42
CA ASP A 126 7.19 -3.37 6.91
C ASP A 126 6.94 -4.76 7.50
N LEU A 127 7.99 -5.57 7.58
CA LEU A 127 7.96 -6.91 8.13
C LEU A 127 9.24 -7.25 8.89
N TYR A 128 9.10 -7.88 10.05
CA TYR A 128 10.23 -8.25 10.91
C TYR A 128 10.11 -9.67 11.44
N PHE A 129 11.12 -10.49 11.18
CA PHE A 129 11.30 -11.84 11.73
C PHE A 129 12.16 -11.73 12.99
N VAL A 130 11.49 -11.70 14.15
CA VAL A 130 12.09 -11.28 15.43
C VAL A 130 13.29 -12.14 15.81
N ASP A 131 13.12 -13.46 15.76
CA ASP A 131 14.12 -14.41 16.25
C ASP A 131 15.34 -14.52 15.30
N HIS A 132 15.19 -14.04 14.06
CA HIS A 132 16.22 -14.10 13.02
C HIS A 132 16.86 -12.74 12.76
N LYS A 133 16.43 -11.69 13.47
CA LYS A 133 16.81 -10.29 13.22
C LYS A 133 16.78 -9.94 11.73
N LEU A 134 15.72 -10.36 11.04
CA LEU A 134 15.56 -10.13 9.60
C LEU A 134 14.42 -9.14 9.37
N VAL A 135 14.77 -8.02 8.74
CA VAL A 135 13.84 -7.00 8.25
C VAL A 135 13.60 -7.23 6.76
N VAL A 136 12.34 -7.22 6.35
CA VAL A 136 11.93 -7.28 4.94
C VAL A 136 11.10 -6.03 4.63
N GLU A 137 11.51 -5.26 3.63
CA GLU A 137 10.84 -4.02 3.21
C GLU A 137 10.42 -4.08 1.76
N CYS A 138 9.26 -3.51 1.49
CA CYS A 138 8.76 -3.31 0.14
C CYS A 138 9.08 -1.89 -0.30
N ASP A 139 10.00 -1.77 -1.25
CA ASP A 139 10.40 -0.49 -1.82
C ASP A 139 9.60 -0.23 -3.10
N GLU A 140 8.38 0.28 -2.95
CA GLU A 140 7.59 0.74 -4.09
C GLU A 140 8.28 1.95 -4.73
N ASN A 141 8.71 1.80 -6.00
CA ASN A 141 9.30 2.86 -6.83
C ASN A 141 10.70 3.36 -6.39
N GLY A 142 11.46 2.57 -5.62
CA GLY A 142 12.86 2.87 -5.33
C GLY A 142 13.10 4.08 -4.42
N HIS A 143 12.08 4.47 -3.64
CA HIS A 143 12.12 5.62 -2.73
C HIS A 143 12.71 6.90 -3.34
N GLU A 144 12.47 7.18 -4.64
CA GLU A 144 13.01 8.34 -5.36
C GLU A 144 12.62 9.70 -4.72
N ASP A 145 11.57 9.70 -3.90
CA ASP A 145 11.06 10.87 -3.17
C ASP A 145 11.78 11.15 -1.85
N ARG A 146 12.70 10.27 -1.41
CA ARG A 146 13.40 10.40 -0.12
C ARG A 146 14.81 10.96 -0.27
N ASP A 147 15.23 11.70 0.75
CA ASP A 147 16.60 12.18 0.87
C ASP A 147 17.58 10.98 1.03
N PRO A 148 18.57 10.83 0.14
CA PRO A 148 19.49 9.67 0.16
C PRO A 148 20.29 9.56 1.46
N LEU A 149 20.64 10.69 2.09
CA LEU A 149 21.39 10.69 3.34
C LEU A 149 20.54 10.16 4.48
N GLN A 150 19.26 10.57 4.56
CA GLN A 150 18.34 10.05 5.56
C GLN A 150 18.07 8.56 5.40
N GLU A 151 17.94 8.06 4.16
CA GLU A 151 17.76 6.64 3.90
C GLU A 151 19.00 5.83 4.30
N GLN A 152 20.20 6.34 4.01
CA GLN A 152 21.45 5.71 4.45
C GLN A 152 21.56 5.66 5.98
N ILE A 153 21.23 6.76 6.69
CA ILE A 153 21.24 6.80 8.15
C ILE A 153 20.25 5.79 8.73
N ARG A 154 19.07 5.65 8.11
CA ARG A 154 18.06 4.66 8.51
C ARG A 154 18.57 3.24 8.32
N GLU A 155 19.14 2.95 7.16
CA GLU A 155 19.68 1.63 6.85
C GLU A 155 20.83 1.23 7.79
N ASN A 156 21.75 2.16 8.04
CA ASN A 156 22.85 1.96 8.98
C ASN A 156 22.34 1.66 10.39
N TYR A 157 21.36 2.42 10.89
CA TYR A 157 20.75 2.17 12.20
C TYR A 157 20.18 0.74 12.32
N LEU A 158 19.47 0.27 11.28
CA LEU A 158 18.89 -1.08 11.29
C LEU A 158 19.98 -2.16 11.28
N LYS A 159 21.03 -1.97 10.47
CA LYS A 159 22.18 -2.88 10.39
C LYS A 159 23.00 -2.91 11.68
N GLU A 160 23.28 -1.75 12.28
CA GLU A 160 23.99 -1.61 13.56
C GLU A 160 23.24 -2.25 14.73
N ALA A 161 21.90 -2.29 14.68
CA ALA A 161 21.08 -3.08 15.62
C ALA A 161 21.19 -4.60 15.41
N GLY A 162 22.02 -5.05 14.46
CA GLY A 162 22.30 -6.45 14.16
C GLY A 162 21.27 -7.09 13.21
N ASN A 163 20.50 -6.28 12.47
CA ASN A 163 19.52 -6.82 11.53
C ASN A 163 20.12 -7.09 10.15
N LYS A 164 19.66 -8.18 9.54
CA LYS A 164 19.74 -8.39 8.09
C LYS A 164 18.58 -7.66 7.43
N LEU A 165 18.81 -7.07 6.26
CA LEU A 165 17.77 -6.38 5.49
C LEU A 165 17.63 -7.05 4.12
N ILE A 166 16.39 -7.33 3.75
CA ILE A 166 15.99 -7.70 2.39
C ILE A 166 15.02 -6.62 1.90
N ARG A 167 15.30 -6.01 0.75
CA ARG A 167 14.42 -5.05 0.10
C ARG A 167 14.02 -5.57 -1.27
N PHE A 168 12.74 -5.47 -1.60
CA PHE A 168 12.25 -5.84 -2.92
C PHE A 168 11.37 -4.73 -3.49
N ASN A 169 11.43 -4.54 -4.80
CA ASN A 169 10.56 -3.60 -5.51
C ASN A 169 9.56 -4.39 -6.36
N PRO A 170 8.29 -4.44 -5.98
CA PRO A 170 7.31 -5.21 -6.74
C PRO A 170 6.91 -4.55 -8.07
N ASN A 171 7.32 -3.31 -8.31
CA ASN A 171 7.13 -2.60 -9.59
C ASN A 171 8.29 -2.85 -10.57
N ALA A 172 9.34 -3.56 -10.17
CA ALA A 172 10.46 -3.88 -11.06
C ALA A 172 10.01 -4.80 -12.21
N THR A 173 10.50 -4.54 -13.42
CA THR A 173 10.27 -5.43 -14.57
C THR A 173 10.82 -6.82 -14.29
N GLY A 174 9.97 -7.85 -14.41
CA GLY A 174 10.36 -9.23 -14.12
C GLY A 174 10.35 -9.58 -12.62
N PHE A 175 9.70 -8.76 -11.78
CA PHE A 175 9.50 -9.09 -10.37
C PHE A 175 8.78 -10.43 -10.21
N ASP A 176 9.36 -11.29 -9.37
CA ASP A 176 8.77 -12.56 -8.96
C ASP A 176 8.94 -12.71 -7.45
N LEU A 177 7.81 -12.84 -6.74
CA LEU A 177 7.76 -13.01 -5.29
C LEU A 177 8.52 -14.27 -4.84
N SER A 178 8.63 -15.30 -5.68
CA SER A 178 9.38 -16.52 -5.38
C SER A 178 10.87 -16.24 -5.11
N ASN A 179 11.44 -15.22 -5.77
CA ASN A 179 12.82 -14.80 -5.55
C ASN A 179 12.99 -14.21 -4.15
N VAL A 180 12.04 -13.37 -3.72
CA VAL A 180 12.02 -12.78 -2.37
C VAL A 180 11.92 -13.86 -1.30
N LEU A 181 11.02 -14.84 -1.48
CA LEU A 181 10.88 -15.96 -0.55
C LEU A 181 12.17 -16.80 -0.47
N ARG A 182 12.85 -17.01 -1.59
CA ARG A 182 14.12 -17.72 -1.63
C ARG A 182 15.20 -16.99 -0.84
N GLU A 183 15.30 -15.67 -0.95
CA GLU A 183 16.25 -14.86 -0.17
C GLU A 183 15.93 -14.90 1.32
N ILE A 184 14.65 -14.80 1.69
CA ILE A 184 14.20 -14.94 3.09
C ILE A 184 14.61 -16.33 3.61
N ASN A 185 14.30 -17.40 2.88
CA ASN A 185 14.64 -18.76 3.28
C ASN A 185 16.14 -18.97 3.40
N ALA A 186 16.96 -18.36 2.54
CA ALA A 186 18.41 -18.43 2.64
C ALA A 186 18.92 -17.83 3.97
N VAL A 187 18.27 -16.79 4.48
CA VAL A 187 18.58 -16.21 5.80
C VAL A 187 18.07 -17.09 6.94
N LEU A 188 16.84 -17.60 6.83
CA LEU A 188 16.19 -18.40 7.88
C LEU A 188 16.86 -19.77 8.07
N LEU A 189 17.33 -20.37 6.98
CA LEU A 189 17.95 -21.70 6.96
C LEU A 189 19.48 -21.65 7.02
N ALA A 190 20.08 -20.45 7.10
CA ALA A 190 21.52 -20.31 7.22
C ALA A 190 22.01 -21.01 8.50
N PRO A 191 23.14 -21.75 8.44
CA PRO A 191 23.77 -22.30 9.62
C PRO A 191 24.07 -21.17 10.61
N ARG A 192 23.73 -21.36 11.89
CA ARG A 192 24.13 -20.39 12.91
C ARG A 192 25.65 -20.46 13.07
N PRO A 193 26.35 -19.32 13.14
CA PRO A 193 27.77 -19.33 13.49
C PRO A 193 27.92 -19.94 14.88
N ASN A 194 28.86 -20.90 14.99
CA ASN A 194 29.22 -21.58 16.23
C ASN A 194 29.76 -20.60 17.28
#